data_AF-A0A317PH81-F1
#
_entry.id   AF-A0A317PH81-F1
#
_cell.length_a   1.000
_cell.length_b   1.000
_cell.length_c   1.000
_cell.angle_alpha   90.00
_cell.angle_beta   90.00
_cell.angle_gamma   90.00
#
_symmetry.space_group_name_H-M   'P 1'
#
loop_
_entity.id
_entity.type
_entity.pdbx_description
1 polymer ?
#
loop_
_entity_poly.entity_id
_entity_poly.type
_entity_poly.pdbx_seq_one_letter_code
_entity_poly.pdbx_strand_id
1 'polypeptide(L)' 'MQIQFNDHPVSCAENTTVVQLLSTFHQLKPGTALALNQTILPREHWDTHILQPGDDLLLFEVIAGG' A
#
# COMPACT_ATOMS: atom_id res chain seq x y z
N MET A 1 -13.72 -5.46 0.82
CA MET A 1 -13.84 -4.02 1.10
C MET A 1 -13.30 -3.20 -0.07
N GLN A 2 -13.71 -1.93 -0.18
CA GLN A 2 -13.24 -0.99 -1.20
C GLN A 2 -12.18 -0.06 -0.59
N ILE A 3 -11.10 0.18 -1.32
CA ILE A 3 -10.01 1.11 -1.00
C ILE A 3 -9.64 1.91 -2.25
N GLN A 4 -8.83 2.96 -2.11
CA GLN A 4 -8.13 3.62 -3.21
C GLN A 4 -6.68 3.15 -3.24
N PHE A 5 -6.17 2.84 -4.43
CA PHE A 5 -4.78 2.48 -4.66
C PHE A 5 -4.28 3.22 -5.90
N ASN A 6 -3.34 4.16 -5.72
CA ASN A 6 -2.84 5.06 -6.77
C ASN A 6 -3.99 5.71 -7.56
N ASP A 7 -4.91 6.36 -6.84
CA ASP A 7 -6.10 7.04 -7.41
C ASP A 7 -7.11 6.12 -8.14
N HIS A 8 -6.95 4.79 -8.01
CA HIS A 8 -7.87 3.82 -8.57
C HIS A 8 -8.64 3.05 -7.49
N PRO A 9 -9.97 2.89 -7.63
CA PRO A 9 -10.74 2.08 -6.71
C PRO A 9 -10.37 0.60 -6.88
N VAL A 10 -10.09 -0.07 -5.77
CA VAL A 10 -9.73 -1.50 -5.73
C VAL A 10 -10.59 -2.22 -4.69
N SER A 11 -11.13 -3.37 -5.09
CA SER A 11 -11.77 -4.31 -4.17
C SER A 11 -10.75 -5.34 -3.68
N CYS A 12 -10.63 -5.48 -2.36
CA CYS A 12 -9.79 -6.50 -1.71
C CYS A 12 -10.56 -7.23 -0.60
N ALA A 13 -10.06 -8.36 -0.12
CA ALA A 13 -10.71 -9.11 0.97
C ALA A 13 -10.60 -8.37 2.30
N GLU A 14 -11.47 -8.68 3.27
CA GLU A 14 -11.25 -8.23 4.65
C GLU A 14 -10.00 -8.87 5.24
N ASN A 15 -9.41 -8.21 6.25
CA ASN A 15 -8.15 -8.63 6.88
C ASN A 15 -6.96 -8.71 5.91
N THR A 16 -7.04 -8.04 4.75
CA THR A 16 -5.92 -7.92 3.81
C THR A 16 -4.85 -6.99 4.38
N THR A 17 -3.61 -7.44 4.42
CA THR A 17 -2.46 -6.59 4.79
C THR A 17 -1.89 -5.84 3.59
N VAL A 18 -1.10 -4.80 3.84
CA VAL A 18 -0.42 -4.05 2.77
C VAL A 18 0.47 -4.96 1.92
N VAL A 19 1.25 -5.85 2.54
CA VAL A 19 2.07 -6.84 1.81
C VAL A 19 1.21 -7.72 0.91
N GLN A 20 0.08 -8.23 1.40
CA GLN A 20 -0.80 -9.08 0.61
C GLN A 20 -1.36 -8.34 -0.60
N LEU A 21 -1.85 -7.11 -0.41
CA LEU A 21 -2.35 -6.27 -1.50
C LEU A 21 -1.26 -6.05 -2.56
N LEU A 22 -0.08 -5.57 -2.15
CA LEU A 22 1.03 -5.29 -3.06
C LEU A 22 1.53 -6.55 -3.78
N SER A 23 1.46 -7.71 -3.13
CA SER A 23 1.84 -9.00 -3.74
C SER A 23 0.87 -9.38 -4.87
N THR A 24 -0.45 -9.17 -4.67
CA THR A 24 -1.47 -9.40 -5.71
C THR A 24 -1.25 -8.52 -6.95
N PHE A 25 -0.79 -7.29 -6.76
CA PHE A 25 -0.49 -6.37 -7.87
C PHE A 25 0.95 -6.49 -8.41
N HIS A 26 1.76 -7.42 -7.90
CA HIS A 26 3.17 -7.55 -8.22
C HIS A 26 3.97 -6.25 -8.01
N GLN A 27 3.60 -5.46 -6.99
CA GLN A 27 4.21 -4.17 -6.65
C GLN A 27 5.08 -4.20 -5.39
N LEU A 28 5.23 -5.38 -4.75
CA LEU A 28 6.17 -5.56 -3.65
C LEU A 28 7.61 -5.60 -4.17
N LYS A 29 8.14 -4.43 -4.56
CA LYS A 29 9.45 -4.24 -5.15
C LYS A 29 10.40 -3.53 -4.19
N PRO A 30 11.72 -3.70 -4.34
CA PRO A 30 12.68 -2.83 -3.68
C PRO A 30 12.55 -1.40 -4.23
N GLY A 31 12.94 -0.40 -3.42
CA GLY A 31 12.91 1.00 -3.83
C GLY A 31 11.52 1.63 -3.85
N THR A 32 10.48 0.97 -3.34
CA THR A 32 9.15 1.56 -3.20
C THR A 32 8.88 2.05 -1.77
N ALA A 33 8.14 3.16 -1.68
CA ALA A 33 7.56 3.69 -0.46
C ALA A 33 6.03 3.77 -0.62
N LEU A 34 5.33 3.67 0.50
CA LEU A 34 3.86 3.69 0.54
C LEU A 34 3.40 4.75 1.52
N ALA A 35 2.50 5.61 1.07
CA ALA A 35 1.68 6.43 1.94
C ALA A 35 0.31 5.77 2.11
N LEU A 36 -0.14 5.69 3.35
CA LEU A 36 -1.49 5.32 3.74
C LEU A 36 -2.16 6.55 4.32
N ASN A 37 -3.29 6.98 3.74
CA ASN A 37 -4.05 8.14 4.17
C ASN A 37 -3.14 9.38 4.33
N GLN A 38 -2.37 9.68 3.27
CA GLN A 38 -1.39 10.78 3.20
C GLN A 38 -0.21 10.70 4.18
N THR A 39 -0.07 9.60 4.94
CA THR A 39 1.02 9.40 5.90
C THR A 39 1.91 8.25 5.44
N ILE A 40 3.23 8.43 5.45
CA ILE A 40 4.17 7.36 5.11
C ILE A 40 4.00 6.18 6.08
N LEU A 41 3.73 5.00 5.54
CA LEU A 41 3.69 3.75 6.32
C LEU A 41 5.08 3.09 6.27
N PRO A 42 5.80 2.98 7.40
CA PRO A 42 7.08 2.31 7.47
C PRO A 42 7.02 0.88 6.95
N ARG A 43 8.07 0.45 6.25
CA ARG A 43 8.08 -0.87 5.57
C ARG A 43 7.94 -2.03 6.56
N GLU A 44 8.48 -1.90 7.77
CA GLU A 44 8.32 -2.90 8.83
C GLU A 44 6.87 -3.10 9.30
N HIS A 45 5.95 -2.20 8.96
CA HIS A 45 4.55 -2.34 9.30
C HIS A 45 3.69 -2.94 8.18
N TRP A 46 4.23 -3.16 6.98
CA TRP A 46 3.40 -3.55 5.84
C TRP A 46 2.81 -4.96 5.99
N ASP A 47 3.49 -5.84 6.70
CA ASP A 47 3.07 -7.22 6.94
C ASP A 47 2.00 -7.34 8.04
N THR A 48 1.97 -6.39 8.98
CA THR A 48 1.09 -6.37 10.15
C THR A 48 -0.06 -5.37 10.02
N HIS A 49 0.06 -4.36 9.16
CA HIS A 49 -0.98 -3.37 8.95
C HIS A 49 -2.12 -3.94 8.10
N ILE A 50 -3.28 -4.13 8.73
CA ILE A 50 -4.52 -4.55 8.10
C ILE A 50 -5.25 -3.33 7.52
N LEU A 51 -5.51 -3.39 6.22
CA LEU A 51 -6.25 -2.35 5.50
C LEU A 51 -7.69 -2.25 5.99
N GLN A 52 -8.21 -1.04 5.96
CA GLN A 52 -9.58 -0.70 6.34
C GLN A 52 -10.39 -0.26 5.11
N PRO A 53 -11.72 -0.44 5.11
CA PRO A 53 -12.57 0.11 4.06
C PRO A 53 -12.38 1.64 3.95
N GLY A 54 -12.18 2.13 2.73
CA GLY A 54 -12.00 3.55 2.45
C GLY A 54 -10.57 4.07 2.58
N ASP A 55 -9.61 3.22 2.95
CA ASP A 55 -8.19 3.61 2.97
C ASP A 55 -7.71 4.08 1.59
N ASP A 56 -6.83 5.08 1.61
CA ASP A 56 -6.18 5.63 0.42
C ASP A 56 -4.68 5.31 0.44
N LEU A 57 -4.24 4.54 -0.55
CA LEU A 57 -2.87 4.07 -0.68
C LEU A 57 -2.21 4.71 -1.88
N LEU A 58 -1.07 5.34 -1.66
CA LEU A 58 -0.20 5.85 -2.72
C LEU A 58 1.15 5.13 -2.65
N LEU A 59 1.46 4.34 -3.67
CA LEU A 59 2.74 3.68 -3.86
C LEU A 59 3.57 4.44 -4.89
N PHE A 60 4.79 4.78 -4.51
CA PHE A 60 5.73 5.50 -5.37
C PHE A 60 7.15 4.96 -5.21
N GLU A 61 7.97 5.14 -6.23
CA GLU A 61 9.39 4.80 -6.17
C GLU A 61 10.15 5.90 -5.44
N VAL A 62 11.03 5.50 -4.52
CA VAL A 62 11.96 6.41 -3.87
C VAL A 62 12.98 6.83 -4.91
N ILE A 63 12.99 8.10 -5.25
CA ILE A 63 14.06 8.68 -6.08
C ILE A 63 15.20 8.99 -5.13
N ALA A 64 16.24 8.17 -5.13
CA ALA A 64 17.50 8.51 -4.47
C ALA A 64 18.12 9.70 -5.21
N GLY A 65 17.98 10.90 -4.65
CA GLY A 65 18.86 12.02 -4.99
C GLY A 65 20.27 11.69 -4.55
N GLY A 66 21.24 11.86 -5.44
CA GLY A 66 22.67 11.63 -5.16
C GLY A 66 23.22 12.52 -4.05
#